data_AF-A0A9R1I5I3-F1
#
_entry.id   AF-A0A9R1I5I3-F1
#
_cell.length_a   1.000
_cell.length_b   1.000
_cell.length_c   1.000
_cell.angle_alpha   90.00
_cell.angle_beta   90.00
_cell.angle_gamma   90.00
#
_symmetry.space_group_name_H-M   'P 1'
#
loop_
_entity.id
_entity.type
_entity.pdbx_description
1 polymer ?
#
loop_
_entity_poly.entity_id
_entity_poly.type
_entity_poly.pdbx_seq_one_letter_code
_entity_poly.pdbx_strand_id
1 'polypeptide(L)'
;FLAGTIVGIGSSSSVPLSTECSSPWCMGLGFVKAIDIPGDCIHLITPVPHQLLENVDIIFPSCIALPDGLFQVPNTVDDITARLRDL
;
A
#
# COMPACT_ATOMS: atom_id res chain seq x y z
N PHE A 1 1.88 15.50 1.33
CA PHE A 1 3.03 14.68 1.77
C PHE A 1 2.63 13.20 1.86
N LEU A 2 2.16 12.59 0.75
CA LEU A 2 1.79 11.15 0.72
C LEU A 2 2.94 10.28 0.19
N ALA A 3 3.90 10.85 -0.56
CA ALA A 3 5.06 10.13 -1.07
C ALA A 3 5.88 9.54 0.07
N GLY A 4 6.27 8.28 -0.06
CA GLY A 4 6.98 7.54 0.99
C GLY A 4 6.07 6.95 2.07
N THR A 5 4.75 6.96 1.90
CA THR A 5 3.82 6.36 2.87
C THR A 5 3.21 5.06 2.35
N ILE A 6 2.84 4.19 3.29
CA ILE A 6 2.01 3.02 3.02
C ILE A 6 0.54 3.45 3.15
N VAL A 7 -0.26 3.10 2.16
CA VAL A 7 -1.70 3.41 2.10
C VAL A 7 -2.52 2.14 1.90
N GLY A 8 -3.76 2.19 2.36
CA GLY A 8 -4.76 1.19 2.03
C GLY A 8 -5.38 1.47 0.66
N ILE A 9 -5.69 0.39 -0.05
CA ILE A 9 -6.31 0.40 -1.38
C ILE A 9 -7.67 -0.27 -1.24
N GLY A 10 -8.74 0.34 -1.74
CA GLY A 10 -10.07 -0.24 -1.64
C GLY A 10 -11.04 0.15 -2.74
N SER A 11 -12.21 -0.48 -2.69
CA SER A 11 -13.35 -0.21 -3.57
C SER A 11 -14.59 0.15 -2.76
N SER A 12 -15.32 1.19 -3.18
CA SER A 12 -16.63 1.54 -2.62
C SER A 12 -17.74 0.56 -3.06
N SER A 13 -17.48 -0.28 -4.07
CA SER A 13 -18.51 -1.01 -4.82
C SER A 13 -18.95 -2.36 -4.19
N SER A 14 -18.61 -2.67 -2.94
CA SER A 14 -19.16 -3.88 -2.31
C SER A 14 -20.58 -3.62 -1.80
N VAL A 15 -21.55 -4.37 -2.33
CA VAL A 15 -22.91 -4.46 -1.77
C VAL A 15 -22.79 -4.81 -0.27
N PRO A 16 -23.37 -4.02 0.65
CA PRO A 16 -23.22 -4.25 2.08
C PRO A 16 -23.89 -5.58 2.45
N LEU A 17 -23.07 -6.60 2.72
CA LEU A 17 -23.49 -7.75 3.50
C LEU A 17 -23.55 -7.27 4.95
N SER A 18 -24.72 -6.82 5.37
CA SER A 18 -25.06 -6.28 6.70
C SER A 18 -24.75 -4.80 6.95
N THR A 19 -25.69 -4.16 7.67
CA THR A 19 -25.89 -2.72 7.84
C THR A 19 -24.95 -2.03 8.84
N GLU A 20 -23.87 -2.66 9.29
CA GLU A 20 -23.15 -2.19 10.49
C GLU A 20 -21.70 -1.72 10.26
N CYS A 21 -21.20 -1.73 9.02
CA CYS A 21 -19.91 -1.10 8.75
C CYS A 21 -19.78 -0.61 7.31
N SER A 22 -19.85 0.71 7.11
CA SER A 22 -19.57 1.40 5.83
C SER A 22 -18.07 1.41 5.49
N SER A 23 -17.33 0.36 5.88
CA SER A 23 -15.91 0.27 5.57
C SER A 23 -15.74 -0.11 4.10
N PRO A 24 -14.87 0.58 3.35
CA PRO A 24 -14.60 0.21 1.96
C PRO A 24 -14.03 -1.20 1.89
N TRP A 25 -14.29 -1.90 0.78
CA TRP A 25 -13.71 -3.22 0.57
C TRP A 25 -12.19 -3.08 0.43
N CYS A 26 -11.45 -3.51 1.44
CA CYS A 26 -10.00 -3.45 1.44
C CYS A 26 -9.43 -4.49 0.45
N MET A 27 -8.77 -4.00 -0.60
CA MET A 27 -8.15 -4.81 -1.64
C MET A 27 -6.68 -5.11 -1.32
N GLY A 28 -6.05 -4.26 -0.49
CA GLY A 28 -4.68 -4.46 -0.04
C GLY A 28 -3.98 -3.15 0.32
N LEU A 29 -2.65 -3.17 0.22
CA LEU A 29 -1.79 -2.05 0.56
C LEU A 29 -0.98 -1.60 -0.66
N GLY A 30 -0.50 -0.36 -0.63
CA GLY A 30 0.50 0.11 -1.58
C GLY A 30 1.41 1.18 -1.00
N PHE A 31 2.57 1.32 -1.61
CA PHE A 31 3.58 2.31 -1.28
C PHE A 31 3.53 3.46 -2.31
N VAL A 32 3.33 4.67 -1.83
CA VAL A 32 3.24 5.86 -2.70
C VAL A 32 4.64 6.26 -3.13
N LYS A 33 4.99 5.97 -4.38
CA LYS A 33 6.27 6.36 -5.01
C LYS A 33 6.29 7.85 -5.33
N ALA A 34 5.23 8.36 -5.94
CA ALA A 34 5.13 9.74 -6.38
C ALA A 34 3.67 10.18 -6.50
N ILE A 35 3.46 11.50 -6.44
CA ILE A 35 2.18 12.15 -6.70
C ILE A 35 2.43 13.13 -7.83
N ASP A 36 1.75 12.94 -8.95
CA ASP A 36 1.79 13.83 -10.10
C ASP A 36 0.50 14.66 -10.10
N ILE A 37 0.59 15.89 -9.59
CA ILE A 37 -0.56 16.80 -9.48
C ILE A 37 -1.01 17.28 -10.88
N PRO A 38 -0.11 17.74 -11.77
CA PRO A 38 -0.51 18.06 -13.15
C PRO A 38 -1.18 16.90 -13.89
N GLY A 39 -0.70 15.67 -13.68
CA GLY A 39 -1.27 14.46 -14.29
C GLY A 39 -2.45 13.84 -13.54
N ASP A 40 -2.88 14.43 -12.42
CA ASP A 40 -3.92 13.93 -11.51
C ASP A 40 -3.79 12.43 -11.19
N CYS A 41 -2.55 11.98 -10.91
CA CYS A 41 -2.29 10.56 -10.67
C CYS A 41 -1.34 10.29 -9.51
N ILE A 42 -1.50 9.10 -8.91
CA ILE A 42 -0.66 8.59 -7.83
C ILE A 42 0.06 7.35 -8.34
N HIS A 43 1.39 7.37 -8.28
CA HIS A 43 2.20 6.22 -8.63
C HIS A 43 2.39 5.32 -7.40
N LEU A 44 1.80 4.13 -7.44
CA LEU A 44 1.90 3.12 -6.39
C LEU A 44 2.80 1.95 -6.79
N ILE A 45 3.60 1.49 -5.83
CA ILE A 45 4.18 0.14 -5.84
C ILE A 45 3.28 -0.71 -4.94
N THR A 46 2.72 -1.79 -5.47
CA THR A 46 1.76 -2.61 -4.73
C THR A 46 1.87 -4.08 -5.10
N PRO A 47 1.68 -5.00 -4.13
CA PRO A 47 1.49 -6.41 -4.41
C PRO A 47 0.09 -6.75 -4.94
N VAL A 48 -0.85 -5.79 -4.96
CA VAL A 48 -2.21 -6.00 -5.44
C VAL A 48 -2.18 -6.22 -6.97
N PRO A 49 -2.73 -7.34 -7.47
CA PRO A 49 -2.79 -7.62 -8.90
C PRO A 49 -3.51 -6.54 -9.70
N HIS A 50 -3.05 -6.30 -10.93
CA HIS A 50 -3.61 -5.27 -11.81
C HIS A 50 -5.13 -5.38 -12.01
N GLN A 51 -5.63 -6.61 -12.19
CA GLN A 51 -7.07 -6.86 -12.36
C GLN A 51 -7.91 -6.39 -11.16
N LEU A 52 -7.36 -6.42 -9.94
CA LEU A 52 -8.04 -5.87 -8.77
C LEU A 52 -7.95 -4.34 -8.74
N LEU A 53 -6.83 -3.77 -9.18
CA LEU A 53 -6.63 -2.32 -9.24
C LEU A 53 -7.59 -1.62 -10.22
N GLU A 54 -8.07 -2.31 -11.26
CA GLU A 54 -9.08 -1.77 -12.19
C GLU A 54 -10.40 -1.36 -11.50
N ASN A 55 -10.68 -1.89 -10.31
CA ASN A 55 -11.91 -1.64 -9.56
C ASN A 55 -11.70 -0.74 -8.33
N VAL A 56 -10.53 -0.13 -8.20
CA VAL A 56 -10.16 0.72 -7.06
C VAL A 56 -10.59 2.16 -7.30
N ASP A 57 -11.32 2.72 -6.35
CA ASP A 57 -11.74 4.12 -6.32
C ASP A 57 -11.36 4.83 -5.00
N ILE A 58 -10.80 4.10 -4.02
CA ILE A 58 -10.41 4.64 -2.72
C ILE A 58 -8.93 4.33 -2.43
N ILE A 59 -8.21 5.37 -2.02
CA ILE A 59 -6.94 5.29 -1.30
C ILE A 59 -7.15 5.92 0.07
N PHE A 60 -6.81 5.21 1.14
CA PHE A 60 -6.95 5.71 2.50
C PHE A 60 -5.64 5.65 3.29
N PRO A 61 -5.38 6.61 4.20
CA PRO A 61 -4.20 6.58 5.05
C PRO A 61 -4.14 5.29 5.88
N SER A 62 -2.98 4.65 5.90
CA SER A 62 -2.75 3.53 6.81
C SER A 62 -2.06 4.01 8.09
N CYS A 63 -2.20 3.26 9.18
CA CYS A 63 -1.41 3.43 10.39
C CYS A 63 -0.05 2.69 10.34
N ILE A 64 0.31 2.14 9.18
CA ILE A 64 1.55 1.39 8.99
C ILE A 64 2.67 2.40 8.76
N ALA A 65 3.50 2.59 9.77
CA ALA A 65 4.74 3.34 9.63
C ALA A 65 5.67 2.63 8.64
N LEU A 66 6.40 3.41 7.85
CA LEU A 66 7.39 2.84 6.96
C LEU A 66 8.54 2.24 7.80
N PRO A 67 8.93 0.98 7.58
CA PRO A 67 10.02 0.39 8.34
C PRO A 67 11.33 1.15 8.09
N ASP A 68 12.05 1.52 9.15
CA ASP A 68 13.32 2.26 9.05
C ASP A 68 14.39 1.54 8.21
N GLY A 69 14.29 0.20 8.14
CA GLY A 69 15.16 -0.64 7.31
C GLY A 69 14.93 -0.51 5.80
N LEU A 70 13.83 0.11 5.36
CA LEU A 70 13.56 0.33 3.94
C LEU A 70 14.41 1.47 3.35
N PHE A 71 14.85 2.41 4.19
CA PHE A 71 15.74 3.51 3.80
C PHE A 71 17.21 3.20 4.02
N GLN A 72 17.51 2.28 4.92
CA GLN A 72 18.87 1.86 5.23
C GLN A 72 19.19 0.62 4.41
N VAL A 73 19.52 0.80 3.13
CA VAL A 73 20.19 -0.27 2.39
C VAL A 73 21.59 -0.37 3.00
N PRO A 74 21.92 -1.45 3.74
CA PRO A 74 23.29 -1.64 4.18
C PRO A 74 24.13 -1.74 2.90
N ASN A 75 25.31 -1.14 2.86
CA ASN A 75 26.25 -1.31 1.75
C ASN A 75 26.80 -2.75 1.64
N THR A 76 26.19 -3.69 2.34
CA THR A 76 26.51 -5.11 2.37
C THR A 76 25.29 -5.86 1.87
N VAL A 77 25.49 -6.73 0.88
CA VAL A 77 24.47 -7.67 0.41
C VAL A 77 24.26 -8.70 1.52
N ASP A 78 23.53 -8.32 2.56
CA ASP A 78 23.16 -9.24 3.63
C ASP A 78 21.99 -10.10 3.14
N ASP A 79 22.25 -11.41 3.03
CA ASP A 79 21.27 -12.41 2.67
C ASP A 79 20.03 -12.28 3.57
N ILE A 80 18.90 -11.87 2.98
CA ILE A 80 17.61 -11.71 3.66
C ILE A 80 17.22 -13.01 4.39
N THR A 81 17.65 -14.16 3.86
CA THR A 81 17.43 -15.49 4.46
C THR A 81 18.15 -15.66 5.79
N ALA A 82 19.31 -15.02 5.99
CA ALA A 82 20.07 -15.10 7.24
C ALA A 82 19.36 -14.37 8.38
N ARG A 83 18.79 -13.18 8.11
CA ARG A 83 18.10 -12.38 9.13
C ARG A 83 16.77 -12.97 9.59
N LEU A 84 16.12 -13.76 8.75
CA LEU A 84 14.85 -14.42 9.09
C LEU A 84 15.02 -15.71 9.91
N ARG A 85 16.23 -16.28 10.01
CA ARG A 85 16.51 -17.46 10.83
C ARG A 85 16.69 -17.15 12.31
N ASP A 86 16.98 -15.89 12.64
CA ASP A 86 17.22 -15.42 14.02
C ASP A 86 15.93 -14.87 14.69
N LEU A 87 14.77 -15.03 14.05
CA LEU A 87 13.43 -14.73 14.58
C LEU A 87 12.68 -16.03 14.91
#